data_AF-A0A511K7J6-F1
#
_entry.id   AF-A0A511K7J6-F1
#
_cell.length_a   1.000
_cell.length_b   1.000
_cell.length_c   1.000
_cell.angle_alpha   90.00
_cell.angle_beta   90.00
_cell.angle_gamma   90.00
#
_symmetry.space_group_name_H-M   'P 1'
#
loop_
_entity.id
_entity.type
_entity.pdbx_description
1 polymer ?
#
loop_
_entity_poly.entity_id
_entity_poly.type
_entity_poly.pdbx_seq_one_letter_code
_entity_poly.pdbx_strand_id
1 'polypeptide(L)'
;MALEEPALPAVPEYPSRSPWNSEIEGTRERFLRELGDYSGWKPMGEKQGVKLWRKYDDVESANPSNPAFPSLTFVLLHRRITVSCRTSFHAPDVEIQRLVLADPIPCVRGETIVKNASPYAMPGMRKLWDPRTELGCMLQRFSRNEVLFYAVTKGKRFIASPRDIVGVQKDYVEEDGSCMIVQKSVETDVAPEQSGMRRATLDLSGWHFQPQGEDLKVTYIFRIGLGGMIPNAIVSMATTETPLCTGRARDTFYEYGHAPYIRHTPDEPSTIFQKETFESPPVREYQCTVTTGQQVGETFEIAYDSRRMYKPEGGVQVAVKGEGLQAVDDGKGTVRVQTTASGKTATIVLTPR
;
A
#
# COMPACT_ATOMS: atom_id res chain seq x y z
N MET A 1 -5.25 -19.80 -12.59
CA MET A 1 -4.47 -20.17 -11.39
C MET A 1 -4.75 -19.07 -10.38
N ALA A 2 -5.20 -19.41 -9.17
CA ALA A 2 -5.37 -18.40 -8.13
C ALA A 2 -3.99 -18.07 -7.56
N LEU A 3 -3.71 -16.78 -7.33
CA LEU A 3 -2.47 -16.37 -6.68
C LEU A 3 -2.48 -16.82 -5.22
N GLU A 4 -1.49 -17.64 -4.84
CA GLU A 4 -1.32 -18.10 -3.47
C GLU A 4 -0.26 -17.25 -2.76
N GLU A 5 -0.56 -16.83 -1.54
CA GLU A 5 0.39 -16.07 -0.72
C GLU A 5 1.49 -17.00 -0.19
N PRO A 6 2.77 -16.67 -0.36
CA PRO A 6 3.86 -17.49 0.16
C PRO A 6 3.82 -17.63 1.68
N ALA A 7 4.20 -18.82 2.18
CA ALA A 7 4.33 -19.05 3.62
C ALA A 7 5.49 -18.23 4.23
N LEU A 8 6.59 -18.12 3.49
CA LEU A 8 7.83 -17.43 3.87
C LEU A 8 8.22 -16.48 2.72
N PRO A 9 7.70 -15.24 2.69
CA PRO A 9 7.88 -14.36 1.54
C PRO A 9 9.26 -13.68 1.49
N ALA A 10 10.11 -13.80 2.52
CA ALA A 10 11.46 -13.23 2.45
C ALA A 10 12.26 -13.85 1.30
N VAL A 11 12.93 -13.00 0.53
CA VAL A 11 13.83 -13.46 -0.53
C VAL A 11 15.08 -14.13 0.08
N PRO A 12 15.74 -15.06 -0.64
CA PRO A 12 16.89 -15.78 -0.11
C PRO A 12 18.03 -14.87 0.37
N GLU A 13 18.24 -13.73 -0.30
CA GLU A 13 19.28 -12.76 0.01
C GLU A 13 18.85 -11.68 1.02
N TYR A 14 17.83 -11.95 1.85
CA TYR A 14 17.34 -10.97 2.83
C TYR A 14 18.43 -10.57 3.85
N PRO A 15 18.59 -9.28 4.19
CA PRO A 15 17.94 -8.15 3.55
C PRO A 15 18.61 -7.80 2.21
N SER A 16 17.81 -7.46 1.21
CA SER A 16 18.28 -7.03 -0.10
C SER A 16 17.52 -5.78 -0.58
N ARG A 17 18.07 -5.14 -1.62
CA ARG A 17 17.32 -4.12 -2.35
C ARG A 17 16.39 -4.81 -3.33
N SER A 18 15.14 -4.34 -3.44
CA SER A 18 14.27 -4.84 -4.49
C SER A 18 14.83 -4.50 -5.88
N PRO A 19 14.50 -5.28 -6.92
CA PRO A 19 14.87 -4.95 -8.29
C PRO A 19 14.19 -3.66 -8.79
N TRP A 20 13.19 -3.14 -8.07
CA TRP A 20 12.45 -1.92 -8.40
C TRP A 20 12.82 -0.73 -7.51
N ASN A 21 14.01 -0.77 -6.90
CA ASN A 21 14.46 0.31 -6.01
C ASN A 21 14.48 1.67 -6.72
N SER A 22 14.82 1.73 -8.02
CA SER A 22 14.82 3.01 -8.75
C SER A 22 13.42 3.61 -8.92
N GLU A 23 12.43 2.75 -9.16
CA GLU A 23 11.04 3.11 -9.36
C GLU A 23 10.41 3.59 -8.06
N ILE A 24 10.67 2.90 -6.95
CA ILE A 24 10.11 3.32 -5.65
C ILE A 24 10.75 4.60 -5.12
N GLU A 25 12.06 4.80 -5.30
CA GLU A 25 12.72 6.06 -4.91
C GLU A 25 12.25 7.22 -5.78
N GLY A 26 12.12 7.05 -7.10
CA GLY A 26 11.53 8.07 -7.98
C GLY A 26 10.07 8.39 -7.61
N THR A 27 9.33 7.41 -7.11
CA THR A 27 7.96 7.61 -6.59
C THR A 27 7.97 8.40 -5.30
N ARG A 28 8.90 8.11 -4.39
CA ARG A 28 9.08 8.87 -3.14
C ARG A 28 9.42 10.32 -3.44
N GLU A 29 10.34 10.59 -4.35
CA GLU A 29 10.68 11.96 -4.76
C GLU A 29 9.45 12.70 -5.29
N ARG A 30 8.65 12.05 -6.16
CA ARG A 30 7.40 12.62 -6.63
C ARG A 30 6.42 12.86 -5.48
N PHE A 31 6.27 11.90 -4.57
CA PHE A 31 5.40 12.03 -3.42
C PHE A 31 5.78 13.24 -2.56
N LEU A 32 7.06 13.41 -2.26
CA LEU A 32 7.58 14.55 -1.50
C LEU A 32 7.33 15.89 -2.20
N ARG A 33 7.50 15.95 -3.53
CA ARG A 33 7.12 17.13 -4.32
C ARG A 33 5.63 17.44 -4.19
N GLU A 34 4.77 16.46 -4.42
CA GLU A 34 3.31 16.63 -4.32
C GLU A 34 2.84 16.90 -2.89
N LEU A 35 3.60 16.47 -1.89
CA LEU A 35 3.33 16.72 -0.48
C LEU A 35 3.58 18.19 -0.11
N GLY A 36 4.72 18.74 -0.55
CA GLY A 36 5.18 20.09 -0.24
C GLY A 36 4.66 21.19 -1.18
N ASP A 37 4.26 20.85 -2.40
CA ASP A 37 3.77 21.81 -3.39
C ASP A 37 2.28 21.63 -3.69
N TYR A 38 1.50 22.68 -3.42
CA TYR A 38 0.07 22.74 -3.71
C TYR A 38 -0.24 23.31 -5.11
N SER A 39 0.77 23.60 -5.93
CA SER A 39 0.58 24.06 -7.31
C SER A 39 -0.24 23.04 -8.13
N GLY A 40 -1.23 23.55 -8.86
CA GLY A 40 -2.16 22.74 -9.66
C GLY A 40 -3.24 21.98 -8.87
N TRP A 41 -3.16 21.91 -7.54
CA TRP A 41 -4.19 21.27 -6.72
C TRP A 41 -5.45 22.13 -6.65
N LYS A 42 -6.58 21.56 -7.06
CA LYS A 42 -7.91 22.19 -6.97
C LYS A 42 -8.63 21.66 -5.73
N PRO A 43 -9.07 22.53 -4.80
CA PRO A 43 -9.80 22.09 -3.62
C PRO A 43 -11.15 21.47 -4.02
N MET A 44 -11.54 20.41 -3.32
CA MET A 44 -12.82 19.73 -3.45
C MET A 44 -13.74 19.95 -2.24
N GLY A 45 -13.28 20.74 -1.27
CA GLY A 45 -13.97 21.00 0.00
C GLY A 45 -13.49 20.08 1.13
N GLU A 46 -14.31 20.02 2.18
CA GLU A 46 -14.08 19.18 3.35
C GLU A 46 -15.25 18.22 3.54
N LYS A 47 -14.96 16.96 3.85
CA LYS A 47 -15.97 15.94 4.12
C LYS A 47 -15.47 15.02 5.23
N GLN A 48 -16.30 14.79 6.25
CA GLN A 48 -15.97 13.91 7.40
C GLN A 48 -14.66 14.32 8.12
N GLY A 49 -14.36 15.62 8.20
CA GLY A 49 -13.12 16.13 8.78
C GLY A 49 -11.86 15.81 7.95
N VAL A 50 -12.04 15.55 6.66
CA VAL A 50 -10.95 15.35 5.69
C VAL A 50 -11.01 16.47 4.67
N LYS A 51 -9.90 17.21 4.53
CA LYS A 51 -9.73 18.19 3.46
C LYS A 51 -9.33 17.47 2.18
N LEU A 52 -9.96 17.83 1.06
CA LEU A 52 -9.86 17.10 -0.19
C LEU A 52 -9.35 18.00 -1.32
N TRP A 53 -8.46 17.46 -2.14
CA TRP A 53 -7.99 18.10 -3.37
C TRP A 53 -7.86 17.10 -4.51
N ARG A 54 -7.87 17.62 -5.73
CA ARG A 54 -7.55 16.89 -6.95
C ARG A 54 -6.60 17.68 -7.84
N LYS A 55 -5.76 16.97 -8.59
CA LYS A 55 -4.84 17.53 -9.58
C LYS A 55 -4.90 16.64 -10.82
N TYR A 56 -5.10 17.26 -11.98
CA TYR A 56 -4.96 16.58 -13.26
C TYR A 56 -3.54 16.83 -13.75
N ASP A 57 -2.93 15.83 -14.39
CA ASP A 57 -1.65 16.03 -15.05
C ASP A 57 -1.84 17.01 -16.22
N ASP A 58 -0.87 17.91 -16.42
CA ASP A 58 -0.84 18.72 -17.62
C ASP A 58 -0.62 17.80 -18.81
N VAL A 59 -1.41 17.99 -19.87
CA VAL A 59 -1.44 17.08 -21.04
C VAL A 59 -0.06 16.96 -21.72
N GLU A 60 0.86 17.89 -21.45
CA GLU A 60 2.25 17.89 -21.95
C GLU A 60 3.20 16.90 -21.25
N SER A 61 2.90 16.40 -20.05
CA SER A 61 3.84 15.55 -19.27
C SER A 61 3.66 14.04 -19.46
N ALA A 62 2.87 13.60 -20.45
CA ALA A 62 2.69 12.18 -20.73
C ALA A 62 4.01 11.57 -21.25
N ASN A 63 4.71 10.84 -20.39
CA ASN A 63 5.96 10.18 -20.72
C ASN A 63 5.72 9.13 -21.84
N PRO A 64 6.30 9.30 -23.04
CA PRO A 64 6.06 8.42 -24.19
C PRO A 64 6.62 7.00 -23.99
N SER A 65 7.37 6.74 -22.91
CA SER A 65 7.96 5.44 -22.60
C SER A 65 7.06 4.49 -21.79
N ASN A 66 5.79 4.84 -21.53
CA ASN A 66 4.83 3.91 -20.90
C ASN A 66 4.04 3.14 -21.99
N PRO A 67 4.34 1.86 -22.27
CA PRO A 67 3.70 1.11 -23.35
C PRO A 67 2.27 0.63 -23.01
N ALA A 68 1.74 0.93 -21.83
CA ALA A 68 0.45 0.40 -21.35
C ALA A 68 -0.81 1.14 -21.86
N PHE A 69 -0.75 1.88 -22.97
CA PHE A 69 -1.94 2.51 -23.55
C PHE A 69 -2.48 1.67 -24.71
N PRO A 70 -3.76 1.24 -24.66
CA PRO A 70 -4.34 0.48 -25.76
C PRO A 70 -4.39 1.34 -27.03
N SER A 71 -4.07 0.71 -28.16
CA SER A 71 -4.24 1.24 -29.50
C SER A 71 -5.63 1.88 -29.68
N LEU A 72 -5.67 3.13 -30.14
CA LEU A 72 -6.90 3.84 -30.52
C LEU A 72 -7.54 3.18 -31.74
N THR A 73 -8.78 2.72 -31.59
CA THR A 73 -9.68 2.46 -32.73
C THR A 73 -10.40 3.76 -33.07
N PHE A 74 -10.11 4.35 -34.22
CA PHE A 74 -10.85 5.50 -34.72
C PHE A 74 -12.20 5.06 -35.29
N VAL A 75 -13.30 5.66 -34.82
CA VAL A 75 -14.60 5.61 -35.50
C VAL A 75 -14.82 6.97 -36.14
N LEU A 76 -14.44 7.10 -37.41
CA LEU A 76 -14.93 8.19 -38.26
C LEU A 76 -16.32 7.81 -38.76
N LEU A 77 -17.30 8.67 -38.48
CA LEU A 77 -18.64 8.55 -39.02
C LEU A 77 -18.56 8.37 -40.55
N HIS A 78 -19.18 7.30 -41.05
CA HIS A 78 -19.47 6.96 -42.45
C HIS A 78 -18.51 6.10 -43.29
N ARG A 79 -17.51 5.38 -42.74
CA ARG A 79 -16.94 4.16 -43.40
C ARG A 79 -15.99 3.40 -42.45
N ARG A 80 -16.19 2.08 -42.29
CA ARG A 80 -15.27 1.20 -41.54
C ARG A 80 -13.99 0.97 -42.36
N ILE A 81 -12.84 1.40 -41.85
CA ILE A 81 -11.51 0.96 -42.31
C ILE A 81 -10.83 0.28 -41.12
N THR A 82 -10.52 -1.01 -41.26
CA THR A 82 -9.71 -1.74 -40.29
C THR A 82 -8.25 -1.63 -40.71
N VAL A 83 -7.44 -0.88 -39.98
CA VAL A 83 -5.99 -0.82 -40.20
C VAL A 83 -5.33 -1.89 -39.31
N SER A 84 -4.85 -2.96 -39.93
CA SER A 84 -3.97 -3.94 -39.29
C SER A 84 -2.53 -3.47 -39.48
N CYS A 85 -1.83 -3.13 -38.40
CA CYS A 85 -0.42 -2.73 -38.47
C CYS A 85 0.48 -3.95 -38.72
N ARG A 86 0.66 -4.33 -39.99
CA ARG A 86 1.88 -4.94 -40.54
C ARG A 86 2.04 -4.57 -42.01
N THR A 87 2.06 -3.28 -42.30
CA THR A 87 2.57 -2.75 -43.57
C THR A 87 2.83 -1.25 -43.43
N SER A 88 4.05 -0.82 -43.74
CA SER A 88 4.45 0.58 -43.83
C SER A 88 3.70 1.24 -44.99
N PHE A 89 2.80 2.17 -44.69
CA PHE A 89 2.28 3.13 -45.66
C PHE A 89 3.06 4.43 -45.53
N HIS A 90 3.65 4.88 -46.64
CA HIS A 90 4.22 6.20 -46.81
C HIS A 90 3.12 7.08 -47.43
N ALA A 91 2.45 7.89 -46.61
CA ALA A 91 1.64 9.00 -47.09
C ALA A 91 2.33 10.29 -46.59
N PRO A 92 2.92 11.11 -47.47
CA PRO A 92 3.37 12.43 -47.08
C PRO A 92 2.12 13.29 -46.79
N ASP A 93 2.14 14.05 -45.70
CA ASP A 93 1.14 15.06 -45.30
C ASP A 93 -0.06 14.62 -44.45
N VAL A 94 0.08 13.58 -43.62
CA VAL A 94 -0.82 13.40 -42.46
C VAL A 94 0.00 13.44 -41.17
N GLU A 95 -0.04 14.59 -40.49
CA GLU A 95 0.46 14.73 -39.13
C GLU A 95 -0.50 13.97 -38.19
N ILE A 96 -0.19 12.71 -37.91
CA ILE A 96 -0.93 11.90 -36.95
C ILE A 96 -0.59 12.42 -35.55
N GLN A 97 -1.34 13.40 -35.07
CA GLN A 97 -1.32 13.76 -33.65
C GLN A 97 -1.79 12.54 -32.85
N ARG A 98 -0.86 11.93 -32.11
CA ARG A 98 -1.18 10.97 -31.04
C ARG A 98 -2.07 11.70 -30.05
N LEU A 99 -3.38 11.46 -30.12
CA LEU A 99 -4.32 11.94 -29.11
C LEU A 99 -4.07 11.13 -27.84
N VAL A 100 -3.13 11.57 -27.01
CA VAL A 100 -2.95 11.01 -25.66
C VAL A 100 -4.19 11.42 -24.87
N LEU A 101 -5.15 10.51 -24.75
CA LEU A 101 -6.27 10.70 -23.84
C LEU A 101 -5.69 10.76 -22.43
N ALA A 102 -5.71 11.96 -21.83
CA ALA A 102 -5.33 12.15 -20.44
C ALA A 102 -6.06 11.13 -19.56
N ASP A 103 -5.36 10.53 -18.60
CA ASP A 103 -6.00 9.61 -17.65
C ASP A 103 -7.16 10.34 -16.97
N PRO A 104 -8.40 9.84 -17.11
CA PRO A 104 -9.58 10.55 -16.62
C PRO A 104 -9.61 10.66 -15.09
N ILE A 105 -8.81 9.87 -14.37
CA ILE A 105 -8.83 9.80 -12.90
C ILE A 105 -7.76 10.70 -12.33
N PRO A 106 -8.07 11.90 -11.81
CA PRO A 106 -7.05 12.82 -11.29
C PRO A 106 -6.21 12.21 -10.17
N CYS A 107 -5.02 12.76 -9.95
CA CYS A 107 -4.33 12.60 -8.67
C CYS A 107 -5.19 13.21 -7.57
N VAL A 108 -5.35 12.52 -6.45
CA VAL A 108 -6.20 12.96 -5.34
C VAL A 108 -5.39 13.04 -4.05
N ARG A 109 -5.80 13.96 -3.19
CA ARG A 109 -5.17 14.22 -1.90
C ARG A 109 -6.24 14.32 -0.81
N GLY A 110 -6.01 13.62 0.30
CA GLY A 110 -6.81 13.72 1.51
C GLY A 110 -5.92 14.07 2.70
N GLU A 111 -6.36 15.00 3.54
CA GLU A 111 -5.68 15.36 4.79
C GLU A 111 -6.63 15.35 5.97
N THR A 112 -6.19 14.77 7.08
CA THR A 112 -6.89 14.84 8.37
C THR A 112 -5.91 14.91 9.53
N ILE A 113 -6.43 15.24 10.72
CA ILE A 113 -5.70 15.17 11.99
C ILE A 113 -6.27 14.00 12.79
N VAL A 114 -5.38 13.15 13.28
CA VAL A 114 -5.70 12.04 14.19
C VAL A 114 -5.17 12.42 15.56
N LYS A 115 -6.06 12.49 16.55
CA LYS A 115 -5.70 12.91 17.89
C LYS A 115 -5.06 11.79 18.69
N ASN A 116 -4.04 12.09 19.48
CA ASN A 116 -3.37 11.12 20.36
C ASN A 116 -2.90 9.86 19.62
N ALA A 117 -2.23 10.04 18.47
CA ALA A 117 -1.78 8.95 17.60
C ALA A 117 -0.29 9.09 17.27
N SER A 118 0.39 7.95 17.15
CA SER A 118 1.79 7.89 16.69
C SER A 118 1.88 7.44 15.22
N PRO A 119 2.94 7.79 14.48
CA PRO A 119 3.06 7.51 13.05
C PRO A 119 2.86 6.05 12.60
N TYR A 120 3.24 5.06 13.42
CA TYR A 120 3.13 3.63 13.09
C TYR A 120 1.78 2.99 13.43
N ALA A 121 0.89 3.70 14.11
CA ALA A 121 -0.34 3.13 14.64
C ALA A 121 -1.45 2.90 13.59
N MET A 122 -1.32 3.44 12.37
CA MET A 122 -2.45 3.58 11.44
C MET A 122 -2.63 2.48 10.35
N PRO A 123 -1.58 1.90 9.73
CA PRO A 123 -1.76 1.17 8.47
C PRO A 123 -2.33 -0.25 8.60
N GLY A 124 -2.20 -0.91 9.75
CA GLY A 124 -2.40 -2.37 9.91
C GLY A 124 -3.82 -2.93 9.82
N MET A 125 -4.84 -2.12 9.47
CA MET A 125 -6.26 -2.54 9.51
C MET A 125 -7.04 -2.20 8.25
N ARG A 126 -6.39 -2.24 7.07
CA ARG A 126 -6.98 -1.77 5.80
C ARG A 126 -8.35 -2.39 5.47
N LYS A 127 -8.59 -3.66 5.79
CA LYS A 127 -9.89 -4.32 5.57
C LYS A 127 -11.04 -3.73 6.41
N LEU A 128 -10.74 -3.10 7.55
CA LEU A 128 -11.75 -2.42 8.37
C LEU A 128 -12.12 -1.06 7.79
N TRP A 129 -11.13 -0.26 7.39
CA TRP A 129 -11.38 1.13 7.00
C TRP A 129 -11.51 1.39 5.50
N ASP A 130 -10.97 0.54 4.62
CA ASP A 130 -11.22 0.66 3.17
C ASP A 130 -12.24 -0.38 2.71
N PRO A 131 -13.52 -0.01 2.53
CA PRO A 131 -14.56 -0.94 2.13
C PRO A 131 -14.32 -1.55 0.75
N ARG A 132 -13.44 -0.96 -0.07
CA ARG A 132 -13.08 -1.45 -1.40
C ARG A 132 -11.98 -2.50 -1.36
N THR A 133 -11.26 -2.66 -0.25
CA THR A 133 -10.24 -3.71 -0.15
C THR A 133 -10.93 -5.06 -0.06
N GLU A 134 -10.56 -5.97 -0.95
CA GLU A 134 -10.95 -7.38 -0.90
C GLU A 134 -9.82 -8.21 -0.30
N LEU A 135 -8.62 -8.04 -0.88
CA LEU A 135 -7.42 -8.77 -0.50
C LEU A 135 -6.22 -7.82 -0.49
N GLY A 136 -5.28 -8.09 0.42
CA GLY A 136 -3.93 -7.58 0.38
C GLY A 136 -3.02 -8.67 0.92
N CYS A 137 -1.94 -8.97 0.21
CA CYS A 137 -0.94 -9.96 0.64
C CYS A 137 0.46 -9.55 0.22
N MET A 138 1.44 -10.14 0.91
CA MET A 138 2.85 -9.94 0.63
C MET A 138 3.35 -11.11 -0.23
N LEU A 139 3.84 -10.79 -1.42
CA LEU A 139 4.37 -11.80 -2.33
C LEU A 139 5.85 -12.04 -2.10
N GLN A 140 6.61 -10.97 -1.88
CA GLN A 140 8.03 -11.05 -1.55
C GLN A 140 8.39 -9.97 -0.53
N ARG A 141 9.36 -10.25 0.33
CA ARG A 141 9.91 -9.31 1.30
C ARG A 141 11.41 -9.17 1.07
N PHE A 142 11.86 -7.94 0.84
CA PHE A 142 13.26 -7.61 0.55
C PHE A 142 13.97 -7.10 1.81
N SER A 143 13.26 -6.35 2.65
CA SER A 143 13.71 -5.91 3.98
C SER A 143 12.50 -5.81 4.92
N ARG A 144 12.68 -5.39 6.17
CA ARG A 144 11.53 -5.07 7.06
C ARG A 144 10.56 -4.07 6.42
N ASN A 145 11.10 -3.14 5.65
CA ASN A 145 10.39 -1.98 5.14
C ASN A 145 10.06 -2.06 3.65
N GLU A 146 10.51 -3.07 2.92
CA GLU A 146 10.34 -3.14 1.47
C GLU A 146 9.77 -4.49 1.03
N VAL A 147 8.62 -4.43 0.34
CA VAL A 147 7.84 -5.61 -0.04
C VAL A 147 7.30 -5.50 -1.45
N LEU A 148 7.22 -6.63 -2.15
CA LEU A 148 6.33 -6.81 -3.29
C LEU A 148 4.96 -7.22 -2.74
N PHE A 149 3.93 -6.44 -3.04
CA PHE A 149 2.56 -6.71 -2.61
C PHE A 149 1.65 -7.03 -3.78
N TYR A 150 0.58 -7.76 -3.46
CA TYR A 150 -0.58 -7.93 -4.31
C TYR A 150 -1.83 -7.47 -3.56
N ALA A 151 -2.67 -6.68 -4.23
CA ALA A 151 -3.91 -6.20 -3.65
C ALA A 151 -5.06 -6.34 -4.64
N VAL A 152 -6.24 -6.67 -4.12
CA VAL A 152 -7.48 -6.74 -4.90
C VAL A 152 -8.47 -5.73 -4.35
N THR A 153 -9.03 -4.95 -5.27
CA THR A 153 -10.12 -4.04 -4.99
C THR A 153 -11.44 -4.61 -5.51
N LYS A 154 -12.50 -4.46 -4.71
CA LYS A 154 -13.84 -4.92 -5.04
C LYS A 154 -14.34 -4.24 -6.31
N GLY A 155 -14.91 -5.04 -7.19
CA GLY A 155 -15.71 -4.53 -8.31
C GLY A 155 -16.98 -3.85 -7.80
N LYS A 156 -17.59 -3.00 -8.63
CA LYS A 156 -18.92 -2.47 -8.37
C LYS A 156 -19.90 -3.26 -9.21
N ARG A 157 -20.78 -4.01 -8.55
CA ARG A 157 -21.73 -4.93 -9.19
C ARG A 157 -22.40 -4.28 -10.41
N PHE A 158 -22.39 -4.98 -11.54
CA PHE A 158 -22.91 -4.54 -12.85
C PHE A 158 -22.25 -3.33 -13.52
N ILE A 159 -21.36 -2.59 -12.83
CA ILE A 159 -20.71 -1.39 -13.38
C ILE A 159 -19.28 -1.70 -13.79
N ALA A 160 -18.54 -2.47 -12.99
CA ALA A 160 -17.15 -2.77 -13.29
C ALA A 160 -16.61 -3.99 -12.54
N SER A 161 -15.72 -4.75 -13.18
CA SER A 161 -15.03 -5.91 -12.59
C SER A 161 -14.09 -5.50 -11.43
N PRO A 162 -13.70 -6.43 -10.56
CA PRO A 162 -12.60 -6.21 -9.61
C PRO A 162 -11.31 -5.80 -10.33
N ARG A 163 -10.44 -5.06 -9.62
CA ARG A 163 -9.08 -4.76 -10.10
C ARG A 163 -8.07 -5.32 -9.15
N ASP A 164 -7.04 -5.93 -9.72
CA ASP A 164 -5.83 -6.29 -9.00
C ASP A 164 -4.72 -5.26 -9.24
N ILE A 165 -3.82 -5.17 -8.27
CA ILE A 165 -2.64 -4.31 -8.28
C ILE A 165 -1.48 -5.17 -7.79
N VAL A 166 -0.42 -5.23 -8.58
CA VAL A 166 0.89 -5.72 -8.15
C VAL A 166 1.81 -4.51 -8.07
N GLY A 167 2.55 -4.38 -6.97
CA GLY A 167 3.40 -3.22 -6.76
C GLY A 167 4.47 -3.46 -5.70
N VAL A 168 5.46 -2.58 -5.70
CA VAL A 168 6.43 -2.47 -4.61
C VAL A 168 5.95 -1.43 -3.61
N GLN A 169 6.08 -1.73 -2.32
CA GLN A 169 5.87 -0.80 -1.22
C GLN A 169 7.19 -0.63 -0.47
N LYS A 170 7.48 0.61 -0.07
CA LYS A 170 8.57 0.91 0.85
C LYS A 170 8.13 1.89 1.94
N ASP A 171 8.52 1.56 3.16
CA ASP A 171 8.26 2.34 4.36
C ASP A 171 9.52 3.16 4.71
N TYR A 172 9.32 4.45 4.99
CA TYR A 172 10.38 5.39 5.29
C TYR A 172 10.15 6.02 6.66
N VAL A 173 11.25 6.26 7.36
CA VAL A 173 11.28 6.91 8.68
C VAL A 173 12.24 8.07 8.56
N GLU A 174 11.73 9.27 8.77
CA GLU A 174 12.52 10.48 8.66
C GLU A 174 13.09 10.88 10.02
N GLU A 175 14.13 11.71 10.02
CA GLU A 175 14.80 12.18 11.24
C GLU A 175 13.87 12.98 12.16
N ASP A 176 12.85 13.63 11.62
CA ASP A 176 11.83 14.38 12.37
C ASP A 176 10.77 13.46 13.04
N GLY A 177 10.94 12.14 12.91
CA GLY A 177 10.02 11.14 13.44
C GLY A 177 8.78 10.93 12.58
N SER A 178 8.64 11.63 11.44
CA SER A 178 7.59 11.32 10.49
C SER A 178 7.84 9.98 9.79
N CYS A 179 6.77 9.38 9.31
CA CYS A 179 6.84 8.13 8.57
C CYS A 179 6.08 8.26 7.26
N MET A 180 6.55 7.54 6.24
CA MET A 180 5.88 7.45 4.96
C MET A 180 5.72 6.01 4.52
N ILE A 181 4.63 5.73 3.83
CA ILE A 181 4.43 4.48 3.09
C ILE A 181 4.23 4.87 1.65
N VAL A 182 5.16 4.47 0.78
CA VAL A 182 5.11 4.76 -0.65
C VAL A 182 4.90 3.46 -1.40
N GLN A 183 4.05 3.48 -2.42
CA GLN A 183 3.72 2.31 -3.22
C GLN A 183 3.60 2.69 -4.70
N LYS A 184 4.06 1.80 -5.58
CA LYS A 184 3.92 1.91 -7.04
C LYS A 184 3.76 0.53 -7.67
N SER A 185 2.99 0.46 -8.75
CA SER A 185 2.89 -0.73 -9.57
C SER A 185 4.18 -1.05 -10.31
N VAL A 186 4.51 -2.33 -10.40
CA VAL A 186 5.70 -2.84 -11.07
C VAL A 186 5.33 -4.01 -11.96
N GLU A 187 6.11 -4.21 -13.01
CA GLU A 187 6.00 -5.38 -13.87
C GLU A 187 6.79 -6.55 -13.25
N THR A 188 6.16 -7.71 -13.15
CA THR A 188 6.75 -8.92 -12.56
C THR A 188 5.96 -10.17 -12.96
N ASP A 189 6.68 -11.27 -13.15
CA ASP A 189 6.09 -12.58 -13.44
C ASP A 189 5.61 -13.29 -12.18
N VAL A 190 5.93 -12.78 -10.98
CA VAL A 190 5.51 -13.37 -9.69
C VAL A 190 3.99 -13.37 -9.54
N ALA A 191 3.30 -12.39 -10.15
CA ALA A 191 1.85 -12.26 -10.08
C ALA A 191 1.26 -11.93 -11.46
N PRO A 192 1.04 -12.95 -12.32
CA PRO A 192 0.44 -12.76 -13.64
C PRO A 192 -1.00 -12.24 -13.52
N GLU A 193 -1.55 -11.75 -14.63
CA GLU A 193 -2.94 -11.28 -14.68
C GLU A 193 -3.93 -12.37 -14.25
N GLN A 194 -4.90 -11.98 -13.43
CA GLN A 194 -5.89 -12.91 -12.89
C GLN A 194 -7.18 -12.88 -13.73
N SER A 195 -7.67 -14.07 -14.09
CA SER A 195 -8.93 -14.20 -14.85
C SER A 195 -10.10 -13.56 -14.10
N GLY A 196 -10.94 -12.81 -14.83
CA GLY A 196 -12.10 -12.11 -14.26
C GLY A 196 -11.78 -10.78 -13.56
N MET A 197 -10.51 -10.38 -13.50
CA MET A 197 -10.06 -9.09 -12.98
C MET A 197 -9.39 -8.25 -14.08
N ARG A 198 -9.20 -6.96 -13.82
CA ARG A 198 -8.37 -6.09 -14.65
C ARG A 198 -7.20 -5.55 -13.84
N ARG A 199 -5.99 -5.61 -14.38
CA ARG A 199 -4.81 -5.00 -13.77
C ARG A 199 -4.95 -3.48 -13.77
N ALA A 200 -4.92 -2.88 -12.59
CA ALA A 200 -4.77 -1.44 -12.44
C ALA A 200 -3.30 -1.07 -12.24
N THR A 201 -2.92 0.09 -12.73
CA THR A 201 -1.58 0.65 -12.60
C THR A 201 -1.59 1.71 -11.51
N LEU A 202 -1.00 1.38 -10.36
CA LEU A 202 -0.81 2.34 -9.28
C LEU A 202 0.42 3.19 -9.58
N ASP A 203 0.22 4.43 -10.01
CA ASP A 203 1.32 5.30 -10.39
C ASP A 203 1.97 5.97 -9.17
N LEU A 204 1.15 6.31 -8.17
CA LEU A 204 1.56 6.84 -6.86
C LEU A 204 0.52 6.48 -5.80
N SER A 205 0.95 5.89 -4.70
CA SER A 205 0.22 5.87 -3.42
C SER A 205 1.20 6.24 -2.34
N GLY A 206 0.99 7.36 -1.67
CA GLY A 206 1.85 7.85 -0.61
C GLY A 206 1.04 8.25 0.60
N TRP A 207 1.32 7.62 1.73
CA TRP A 207 0.87 8.06 3.05
C TRP A 207 2.00 8.79 3.75
N HIS A 208 1.69 9.91 4.39
CA HIS A 208 2.62 10.64 5.24
C HIS A 208 1.97 10.85 6.61
N PHE A 209 2.68 10.42 7.65
CA PHE A 209 2.27 10.47 9.04
C PHE A 209 3.22 11.42 9.76
N GLN A 210 2.78 12.67 9.93
CA GLN A 210 3.60 13.75 10.48
C GLN A 210 3.19 14.06 11.92
N PRO A 211 4.07 13.87 12.91
CA PRO A 211 3.81 14.27 14.30
C PRO A 211 3.49 15.77 14.41
N GLN A 212 2.47 16.10 15.20
CA GLN A 212 2.06 17.46 15.54
C GLN A 212 1.75 17.54 17.04
N GLY A 213 2.81 17.50 17.87
CA GLY A 213 2.67 17.37 19.31
C GLY A 213 2.15 15.98 19.67
N GLU A 214 1.01 15.90 20.37
CA GLU A 214 0.33 14.64 20.69
C GLU A 214 -0.54 14.11 19.53
N ASP A 215 -0.82 14.96 18.54
CA ASP A 215 -1.65 14.64 17.39
C ASP A 215 -0.78 14.24 16.19
N LEU A 216 -1.42 13.66 15.17
CA LEU A 216 -0.80 13.19 13.96
C LEU A 216 -1.50 13.79 12.75
N LYS A 217 -0.78 14.54 11.93
CA LYS A 217 -1.27 14.93 10.60
C LYS A 217 -1.08 13.78 9.63
N VAL A 218 -2.16 13.30 9.05
CA VAL A 218 -2.15 12.23 8.07
C VAL A 218 -2.51 12.78 6.70
N THR A 219 -1.59 12.62 5.75
CA THR A 219 -1.79 13.00 4.35
C THR A 219 -1.73 11.75 3.48
N TYR A 220 -2.69 11.61 2.56
CA TYR A 220 -2.70 10.54 1.57
C TYR A 220 -2.79 11.14 0.17
N ILE A 221 -1.84 10.81 -0.70
CA ILE A 221 -1.80 11.22 -2.11
C ILE A 221 -1.84 9.97 -2.97
N PHE A 222 -2.73 9.96 -3.96
CA PHE A 222 -3.02 8.76 -4.73
C PHE A 222 -3.32 9.06 -6.20
N ARG A 223 -2.70 8.30 -7.09
CA ARG A 223 -2.92 8.31 -8.54
C ARG A 223 -2.93 6.88 -9.06
N ILE A 224 -4.02 6.50 -9.72
CA ILE A 224 -4.22 5.17 -10.29
C ILE A 224 -4.76 5.28 -11.70
N GLY A 225 -4.22 4.45 -12.60
CA GLY A 225 -4.82 4.14 -13.88
C GLY A 225 -5.62 2.84 -13.78
N LEU A 226 -6.92 2.87 -14.12
CA LEU A 226 -7.80 1.69 -13.96
C LEU A 226 -7.89 0.78 -15.20
N GLY A 227 -7.21 1.13 -16.29
CA GLY A 227 -7.11 0.32 -17.51
C GLY A 227 -8.40 0.21 -18.35
N GLY A 228 -8.28 0.49 -19.65
CA GLY A 228 -9.39 0.40 -20.61
C GLY A 228 -10.46 1.49 -20.44
N MET A 229 -11.64 1.28 -21.01
CA MET A 229 -12.75 2.24 -20.91
C MET A 229 -13.36 2.25 -19.51
N ILE A 230 -13.25 3.38 -18.81
CA ILE A 230 -13.73 3.55 -17.44
C ILE A 230 -15.00 4.41 -17.43
N PRO A 231 -16.14 3.91 -16.92
CA PRO A 231 -17.33 4.72 -16.76
C PRO A 231 -17.10 5.92 -15.83
N ASN A 232 -17.68 7.08 -16.14
CA ASN A 232 -17.57 8.30 -15.31
C ASN A 232 -17.96 8.08 -13.84
N ALA A 233 -18.90 7.16 -13.56
CA ALA A 233 -19.27 6.81 -12.19
C ALA A 233 -18.11 6.19 -11.40
N ILE A 234 -17.24 5.40 -12.05
CA ILE A 234 -16.05 4.82 -11.42
C ILE A 234 -14.97 5.88 -11.23
N VAL A 235 -14.78 6.77 -12.21
CA VAL A 235 -13.88 7.93 -12.08
C VAL A 235 -14.27 8.81 -10.89
N SER A 236 -15.55 9.18 -10.81
CA SER A 236 -16.07 10.00 -9.70
C SER A 236 -15.87 9.31 -8.36
N MET A 237 -16.17 8.01 -8.26
CA MET A 237 -15.96 7.23 -7.04
C MET A 237 -14.48 7.19 -6.64
N ALA A 238 -13.56 6.89 -7.57
CA ALA A 238 -12.13 6.89 -7.28
C ALA A 238 -11.65 8.28 -6.80
N THR A 239 -12.19 9.34 -7.41
CA THR A 239 -11.83 10.73 -7.09
C THR A 239 -12.32 11.15 -5.70
N THR A 240 -13.53 10.75 -5.30
CA THR A 240 -14.14 11.21 -4.03
C THR A 240 -13.87 10.27 -2.86
N GLU A 241 -13.84 8.96 -3.09
CA GLU A 241 -13.81 7.96 -2.02
C GLU A 241 -12.41 7.58 -1.57
N THR A 242 -11.41 7.66 -2.46
CA THR A 242 -10.02 7.32 -2.15
C THR A 242 -9.38 8.28 -1.14
N PRO A 243 -9.45 9.62 -1.29
CA PRO A 243 -8.81 10.52 -0.32
C PRO A 243 -9.50 10.47 1.07
N LEU A 244 -10.76 10.04 1.14
CA LEU A 244 -11.48 9.81 2.40
C LEU A 244 -10.95 8.63 3.23
N CYS A 245 -10.08 7.79 2.67
CA CYS A 245 -9.43 6.71 3.42
C CYS A 245 -8.69 7.22 4.67
N THR A 246 -8.16 8.45 4.64
CA THR A 246 -7.54 9.08 5.82
C THR A 246 -8.51 9.26 6.98
N GLY A 247 -9.72 9.77 6.69
CA GLY A 247 -10.79 9.91 7.69
C GLY A 247 -11.30 8.57 8.19
N ARG A 248 -11.46 7.57 7.31
CA ARG A 248 -11.88 6.23 7.73
C ARG A 248 -10.84 5.55 8.61
N ALA A 249 -9.55 5.65 8.25
CA ALA A 249 -8.47 5.12 9.07
C ALA A 249 -8.43 5.80 10.44
N ARG A 250 -8.60 7.12 10.51
CA ARG A 250 -8.76 7.88 11.76
C ARG A 250 -9.90 7.34 12.61
N ASP A 251 -11.08 7.15 12.01
CA ASP A 251 -12.26 6.72 12.74
C ASP A 251 -12.08 5.29 13.28
N THR A 252 -11.50 4.38 12.48
CA THR A 252 -11.11 3.04 12.92
C THR A 252 -10.06 3.08 14.03
N PHE A 253 -9.10 4.01 14.00
CA PHE A 253 -8.13 4.20 15.08
C PHE A 253 -8.81 4.66 16.39
N TYR A 254 -9.79 5.56 16.31
CA TYR A 254 -10.54 5.96 17.51
C TYR A 254 -11.39 4.84 18.09
N GLU A 255 -11.94 3.98 17.23
CA GLU A 255 -12.78 2.86 17.64
C GLU A 255 -11.97 1.70 18.21
N TYR A 256 -10.88 1.31 17.53
CA TYR A 256 -10.15 0.07 17.82
C TYR A 256 -8.72 0.29 18.30
N GLY A 257 -8.16 1.49 18.22
CA GLY A 257 -6.74 1.74 18.44
C GLY A 257 -5.90 1.31 17.24
N HIS A 258 -4.78 0.63 17.49
CA HIS A 258 -3.93 0.09 16.43
C HIS A 258 -3.78 -1.42 16.50
N ALA A 259 -3.63 -2.06 15.33
CA ALA A 259 -3.16 -3.43 15.25
C ALA A 259 -1.72 -3.52 15.79
N PRO A 260 -1.28 -4.71 16.23
CA PRO A 260 0.12 -4.91 16.56
C PRO A 260 1.04 -4.66 15.36
N TYR A 261 2.23 -4.13 15.63
CA TYR A 261 3.26 -3.89 14.62
C TYR A 261 4.65 -4.04 15.22
N ILE A 262 5.63 -4.39 14.40
CA ILE A 262 7.04 -4.43 14.80
C ILE A 262 7.59 -3.01 14.86
N ARG A 263 8.20 -2.63 15.99
CA ARG A 263 8.84 -1.32 16.11
C ARG A 263 10.05 -1.23 15.20
N HIS A 264 10.12 -0.14 14.46
CA HIS A 264 11.24 0.15 13.58
C HIS A 264 12.48 0.51 14.40
N THR A 265 13.64 -0.03 13.99
CA THR A 265 14.96 0.37 14.48
C THR A 265 15.81 0.81 13.27
N PRO A 266 16.72 1.79 13.42
CA PRO A 266 17.54 2.27 12.31
C PRO A 266 18.33 1.16 11.61
N ASP A 267 18.84 0.20 12.40
CA ASP A 267 19.63 -0.91 11.88
C ASP A 267 18.74 -2.08 11.49
N GLU A 268 19.05 -2.71 10.35
CA GLU A 268 18.42 -3.95 9.91
C GLU A 268 18.97 -5.13 10.74
N PRO A 269 18.10 -5.87 11.46
CA PRO A 269 18.53 -6.97 12.30
C PRO A 269 18.92 -8.19 11.45
N SER A 270 19.64 -9.13 12.07
CA SER A 270 19.95 -10.42 11.46
C SER A 270 18.70 -11.31 11.31
N THR A 271 17.67 -11.06 12.11
CA THR A 271 16.37 -11.72 12.06
C THR A 271 15.67 -11.43 10.73
N ILE A 272 15.32 -12.50 10.01
CA ILE A 272 14.63 -12.43 8.73
C ILE A 272 13.13 -12.37 9.00
N PHE A 273 12.51 -11.22 8.74
CA PHE A 273 11.07 -11.10 8.87
C PHE A 273 10.38 -11.77 7.70
N GLN A 274 9.47 -12.70 7.99
CA GLN A 274 8.77 -13.44 6.96
C GLN A 274 7.42 -12.77 6.73
N LYS A 275 6.45 -13.03 7.60
CA LYS A 275 5.05 -12.67 7.37
C LYS A 275 4.43 -12.04 8.60
N GLU A 276 3.59 -11.04 8.38
CA GLU A 276 2.75 -10.45 9.42
C GLU A 276 1.30 -10.49 8.98
N THR A 277 0.42 -11.00 9.84
CA THR A 277 -1.02 -11.01 9.61
C THR A 277 -1.75 -10.50 10.83
N PHE A 278 -2.87 -9.84 10.58
CA PHE A 278 -3.78 -9.41 11.63
C PHE A 278 -5.23 -9.72 11.23
N GLU A 279 -5.86 -10.60 11.99
CA GLU A 279 -7.28 -10.86 11.91
C GLU A 279 -7.99 -9.80 12.76
N SER A 280 -8.75 -8.93 12.09
CA SER A 280 -9.44 -7.81 12.73
C SER A 280 -10.53 -8.28 13.72
N PRO A 281 -11.08 -7.38 14.55
CA PRO A 281 -12.21 -7.70 15.42
C PRO A 281 -13.35 -8.42 14.67
N PRO A 282 -13.97 -9.44 15.28
CA PRO A 282 -13.88 -9.80 16.70
C PRO A 282 -12.67 -10.68 17.08
N VAL A 283 -11.92 -11.24 16.12
CA VAL A 283 -10.88 -12.26 16.41
C VAL A 283 -9.64 -11.65 17.07
N ARG A 284 -9.13 -10.51 16.56
CA ARG A 284 -7.99 -9.76 17.12
C ARG A 284 -6.71 -10.58 17.29
N GLU A 285 -6.45 -11.48 16.34
CA GLU A 285 -5.25 -12.30 16.35
C GLU A 285 -4.18 -11.67 15.47
N TYR A 286 -3.00 -11.42 16.03
CA TYR A 286 -1.81 -11.02 15.28
C TYR A 286 -0.83 -12.19 15.22
N GLN A 287 -0.25 -12.41 14.04
CA GLN A 287 0.83 -13.37 13.85
C GLN A 287 2.03 -12.69 13.20
N CYS A 288 3.21 -12.94 13.73
CA CYS A 288 4.49 -12.52 13.18
C CYS A 288 5.40 -13.74 13.03
N THR A 289 5.63 -14.16 11.78
CA THR A 289 6.56 -15.24 11.45
C THR A 289 7.91 -14.65 11.11
N VAL A 290 8.97 -15.20 11.70
CA VAL A 290 10.36 -14.82 11.44
C VAL A 290 11.24 -16.06 11.30
N THR A 291 12.35 -15.92 10.59
CA THR A 291 13.46 -16.86 10.61
C THR A 291 14.63 -16.21 11.35
N THR A 292 15.09 -16.85 12.41
CA THR A 292 16.21 -16.37 13.23
C THR A 292 17.50 -16.32 12.42
N GLY A 293 18.21 -15.20 12.52
CA GLY A 293 19.51 -15.00 11.88
C GLY A 293 20.64 -15.75 12.59
N GLN A 294 21.87 -15.41 12.23
CA GLN A 294 23.07 -16.01 12.84
C GLN A 294 23.32 -15.54 14.28
N GLN A 295 22.76 -14.38 14.65
CA GLN A 295 22.99 -13.78 15.97
C GLN A 295 21.94 -14.25 16.99
N VAL A 296 22.36 -15.13 17.89
CA VAL A 296 21.57 -15.53 19.06
C VAL A 296 21.56 -14.40 20.10
N GLY A 297 20.41 -14.16 20.73
CA GLY A 297 20.22 -13.13 21.73
C GLY A 297 19.78 -11.78 21.17
N GLU A 298 19.67 -11.65 19.84
CA GLU A 298 19.11 -10.46 19.17
C GLU A 298 17.66 -10.25 19.59
N THR A 299 17.24 -8.99 19.71
CA THR A 299 15.89 -8.63 20.18
C THR A 299 15.17 -7.70 19.23
N PHE A 300 13.85 -7.85 19.16
CA PHE A 300 12.94 -6.88 18.54
C PHE A 300 11.67 -6.73 19.37
N GLU A 301 10.91 -5.67 19.13
CA GLU A 301 9.71 -5.35 19.89
C GLU A 301 8.47 -5.30 19.00
N ILE A 302 7.38 -5.91 19.47
CA ILE A 302 6.05 -5.79 18.88
C ILE A 302 5.23 -4.86 19.78
N ALA A 303 4.79 -3.73 19.24
CA ALA A 303 3.90 -2.81 19.94
C ALA A 303 2.44 -3.19 19.70
N TYR A 304 1.58 -3.06 20.71
CA TYR A 304 0.13 -3.28 20.60
C TYR A 304 -0.65 -2.24 21.42
N ASP A 305 -1.89 -1.95 21.02
CA ASP A 305 -2.73 -1.00 21.74
C ASP A 305 -3.40 -1.68 22.94
N SER A 306 -2.89 -1.40 24.14
CA SER A 306 -3.37 -1.95 25.42
C SER A 306 -4.63 -1.27 25.96
N ARG A 307 -5.15 -0.24 25.27
CA ARG A 307 -6.29 0.58 25.74
C ARG A 307 -7.56 0.27 24.96
N ARG A 308 -7.45 0.13 23.65
CA ARG A 308 -8.57 -0.04 22.71
C ARG A 308 -8.59 -1.43 22.09
N MET A 309 -7.48 -1.85 21.46
CA MET A 309 -7.42 -3.13 20.74
C MET A 309 -7.47 -4.30 21.71
N TYR A 310 -6.57 -4.27 22.70
CA TYR A 310 -6.40 -5.27 23.74
C TYR A 310 -6.63 -4.60 25.10
N LYS A 311 -7.90 -4.37 25.43
CA LYS A 311 -8.32 -3.60 26.63
C LYS A 311 -7.59 -4.05 27.91
N PRO A 312 -7.36 -3.16 28.89
CA PRO A 312 -6.49 -3.43 30.05
C PRO A 312 -6.88 -4.64 30.90
N GLU A 313 -8.17 -4.97 30.96
CA GLU A 313 -8.70 -6.12 31.71
C GLU A 313 -8.33 -7.46 31.04
N GLY A 314 -7.95 -7.45 29.75
CA GLY A 314 -7.61 -8.62 28.95
C GLY A 314 -6.17 -8.63 28.42
N GLY A 315 -5.54 -7.51 28.04
CA GLY A 315 -4.17 -7.53 27.48
C GLY A 315 -3.99 -8.55 26.34
N VAL A 316 -2.77 -9.10 26.20
CA VAL A 316 -2.47 -10.15 25.20
C VAL A 316 -1.97 -11.44 25.85
N GLN A 317 -2.41 -12.59 25.34
CA GLN A 317 -1.71 -13.85 25.52
C GLN A 317 -0.67 -13.98 24.41
N VAL A 318 0.57 -14.28 24.79
CA VAL A 318 1.67 -14.49 23.85
C VAL A 318 1.94 -15.98 23.72
N ALA A 319 1.93 -16.48 22.49
CA ALA A 319 2.37 -17.84 22.18
C ALA A 319 3.50 -17.81 21.14
N VAL A 320 4.47 -18.70 21.28
CA VAL A 320 5.51 -18.94 20.28
C VAL A 320 5.27 -20.32 19.67
N LYS A 321 5.01 -20.36 18.36
CA LYS A 321 4.89 -21.60 17.58
C LYS A 321 6.20 -21.85 16.85
N GLY A 322 6.87 -22.97 17.15
CA GLY A 322 8.19 -23.29 16.61
C GLY A 322 9.31 -23.13 17.65
N GLU A 323 10.55 -23.08 17.18
CA GLU A 323 11.75 -23.01 18.02
C GLU A 323 12.56 -21.74 17.75
N GLY A 324 13.50 -21.42 18.64
CA GLY A 324 14.49 -20.37 18.42
C GLY A 324 14.05 -18.96 18.81
N LEU A 325 12.87 -18.81 19.43
CA LEU A 325 12.40 -17.54 19.98
C LEU A 325 11.92 -17.71 21.41
N GLN A 326 12.04 -16.64 22.18
CA GLN A 326 11.26 -16.42 23.41
C GLN A 326 10.61 -15.04 23.34
N ALA A 327 9.43 -14.91 23.91
CA ALA A 327 8.68 -13.66 23.89
C ALA A 327 8.07 -13.36 25.27
N VAL A 328 8.18 -12.11 25.70
CA VAL A 328 7.69 -11.64 27.01
C VAL A 328 6.89 -10.37 26.82
N ASP A 329 5.63 -10.39 27.28
CA ASP A 329 4.75 -9.21 27.33
C ASP A 329 5.04 -8.38 28.59
N ASP A 330 5.18 -7.07 28.43
CA ASP A 330 5.37 -6.12 29.53
C ASP A 330 4.06 -5.70 30.22
N GLY A 331 2.92 -6.08 29.65
CA GLY A 331 1.58 -5.69 30.12
C GLY A 331 1.25 -4.21 29.89
N LYS A 332 2.09 -3.50 29.14
CA LYS A 332 2.02 -2.06 28.88
C LYS A 332 1.98 -1.74 27.39
N GLY A 333 1.72 -2.73 26.54
CA GLY A 333 1.64 -2.54 25.09
C GLY A 333 2.89 -2.93 24.32
N THR A 334 3.83 -3.66 24.94
CA THR A 334 5.04 -4.13 24.25
C THR A 334 5.30 -5.62 24.54
N VAL A 335 5.48 -6.39 23.47
CA VAL A 335 6.03 -7.75 23.55
C VAL A 335 7.48 -7.69 23.07
N ARG A 336 8.41 -8.04 23.96
CA ARG A 336 9.83 -8.18 23.62
C ARG A 336 10.10 -9.61 23.17
N VAL A 337 10.67 -9.75 21.98
CA VAL A 337 11.07 -11.03 21.40
C VAL A 337 12.59 -11.12 21.40
N GLN A 338 13.14 -12.28 21.76
CA GLN A 338 14.57 -12.56 21.72
C GLN A 338 14.84 -13.87 20.99
N THR A 339 15.88 -13.88 20.13
CA THR A 339 16.34 -15.10 19.46
C THR A 339 17.09 -16.00 20.44
N THR A 340 16.78 -17.29 20.43
CA THR A 340 17.38 -18.32 21.31
C THR A 340 18.13 -19.41 20.53
N ALA A 341 17.95 -19.46 19.21
CA ALA A 341 18.69 -20.32 18.29
C ALA A 341 18.84 -19.62 16.93
N SER A 342 19.74 -20.12 16.10
CA SER A 342 20.00 -19.63 14.73
C SER A 342 19.32 -20.52 13.69
N GLY A 343 18.85 -19.92 12.59
CA GLY A 343 18.31 -20.64 11.43
C GLY A 343 16.98 -21.36 11.67
N LYS A 344 16.29 -21.04 12.77
CA LYS A 344 14.97 -21.58 13.12
C LYS A 344 13.88 -20.60 12.69
N THR A 345 12.77 -21.15 12.19
CA THR A 345 11.56 -20.40 11.88
C THR A 345 10.54 -20.59 13.00
N ALA A 346 9.97 -19.49 13.46
CA ALA A 346 8.92 -19.50 14.47
C ALA A 346 7.95 -18.33 14.25
N THR A 347 6.74 -18.50 14.79
CA THR A 347 5.66 -17.53 14.73
C THR A 347 5.28 -17.07 16.13
N ILE A 348 5.37 -15.77 16.38
CA ILE A 348 4.78 -15.14 17.55
C ILE A 348 3.30 -14.91 17.27
N VAL A 349 2.44 -15.34 18.18
CA VAL A 349 0.99 -15.16 18.09
C VAL A 349 0.54 -14.34 19.29
N LEU A 350 -0.17 -13.24 19.03
CA LEU A 350 -0.84 -12.42 20.04
C LEU A 350 -2.34 -12.59 19.89
N THR A 351 -3.00 -13.06 20.95
CA THR A 351 -4.46 -13.13 21.07
C THR A 351 -4.91 -12.33 22.28
N PRO A 352 -6.18 -11.89 22.35
CA PRO A 352 -6.75 -11.39 23.61
C PRO A 352 -6.60 -12.47 24.72
N ARG A 353 -6.36 -12.07 25.98
CA ARG A 353 -6.46 -13.04 27.11
C ARG A 353 -7.91 -13.31 27.49
#